data_AF-A0A5C6TW73-F1
#
_entry.id   AF-A0A5C6TW73-F1
#
_cell.length_a   1.000
_cell.length_b   1.000
_cell.length_c   1.000
_cell.angle_alpha   90.00
_cell.angle_beta   90.00
_cell.angle_gamma   90.00
#
_symmetry.space_group_name_H-M   'P 1'
#
loop_
_entity.id
_entity.type
_entity.pdbx_description
1 polymer ?
#
loop_
_entity_poly.entity_id
_entity_poly.type
_entity_poly.pdbx_seq_one_letter_code
_entity_poly.pdbx_strand_id
1 'polypeptide(L)'
;MGETALDQGQQPRRKPDRDRKRDQRDLAGAQATPLMAQDRRELGRGHEYARTLRASVATGPAVVHLRGSDGKWLEAFARLSYKRVMSLTQQDAQSLFHRAIADLGAGRLDEARRAADTLAASNFANAHVWLLQATTCRAQSDAAAEEAALDRLLAAEPRSVRGLVMKGDCRAAAGDERAAAGYYRAAVMIGGEGQPPPALQDLRRAEAALAQFKARYTERLEASLAAQGLGPNNRSARFQQSLDIAAGRKQVYFQEPTGYFFPELPQIQFYEREVFAWAGAIEAATDAIRREILAYRTKGDTGFRPYIQGGVNEPRIDENPLLDNVDWSTLFLCENGAIAEDVVARCPRTWAAVQAAPLPRVDGAGPTVMFSLLRPGARINPHTGVFNARLTCHLPLIVPPNCHFRVGNETRQWEVGKLMVFDDTIEHEAWNGSGEDRIVLIFDIWRPELSERERREIAAVLSFR
;
A
#
# COMPACT_ATOMS: atom_id res chain seq x y z
N MET A 1 41.97 17.87 -49.98
CA MET A 1 42.93 18.90 -50.42
C MET A 1 42.40 20.26 -49.99
N GLY A 2 42.93 20.96 -48.98
CA GLY A 2 43.70 20.52 -47.78
C GLY A 2 42.85 20.72 -46.50
N GLU A 3 43.31 20.66 -45.24
CA GLU A 3 44.66 20.83 -44.64
C GLU A 3 45.25 22.25 -44.88
N THR A 4 45.80 23.02 -43.91
CA THR A 4 46.33 22.81 -42.53
C THR A 4 46.00 24.02 -41.61
N ALA A 5 46.22 24.07 -40.27
CA ALA A 5 46.29 23.06 -39.19
C ALA A 5 46.27 23.73 -37.77
N LEU A 6 46.47 22.90 -36.73
CA LEU A 6 46.58 23.05 -35.27
C LEU A 6 47.55 24.11 -34.66
N ASP A 7 47.22 24.61 -33.45
CA ASP A 7 48.06 24.72 -32.22
C ASP A 7 47.10 24.97 -31.01
N GLN A 8 47.05 24.28 -29.86
CA GLN A 8 47.95 24.16 -28.68
C GLN A 8 48.58 25.49 -28.20
N GLY A 9 48.71 25.82 -26.90
CA GLY A 9 48.26 25.16 -25.66
C GLY A 9 48.63 25.98 -24.38
N GLN A 10 48.68 25.32 -23.21
CA GLN A 10 49.22 25.77 -21.89
C GLN A 10 48.38 26.67 -20.94
N GLN A 11 47.92 26.06 -19.84
CA GLN A 11 48.09 26.59 -18.46
C GLN A 11 49.42 26.01 -17.87
N PRO A 12 49.84 26.20 -16.59
CA PRO A 12 49.31 27.00 -15.46
C PRO A 12 50.38 27.79 -14.64
N ARG A 13 49.96 28.51 -13.57
CA ARG A 13 50.73 28.70 -12.31
C ARG A 13 49.84 29.18 -11.13
N ARG A 14 50.40 29.29 -9.92
CA ARG A 14 49.66 29.23 -8.62
C ARG A 14 50.06 30.32 -7.60
N LYS A 15 49.09 30.71 -6.75
CA LYS A 15 49.23 31.20 -5.34
C LYS A 15 49.98 32.55 -5.14
N PRO A 16 50.01 33.18 -3.93
CA PRO A 16 49.47 32.82 -2.59
C PRO A 16 48.34 33.77 -2.12
N ASP A 17 47.92 33.86 -0.84
CA ASP A 17 47.37 32.93 0.19
C ASP A 17 46.87 33.83 1.38
N ARG A 18 46.51 33.31 2.59
CA ARG A 18 45.90 34.01 3.79
C ARG A 18 44.36 34.27 3.74
N ASP A 19 43.57 34.10 4.82
CA ASP A 19 43.89 33.57 6.17
C ASP A 19 42.74 32.77 6.86
N ARG A 20 43.01 31.49 7.11
CA ARG A 20 42.76 30.67 8.32
C ARG A 20 41.56 30.94 9.27
N LYS A 21 40.59 30.01 9.27
CA LYS A 21 40.17 29.06 10.36
C LYS A 21 38.79 28.44 10.00
N ARG A 22 38.54 27.11 9.98
CA ARG A 22 38.62 26.03 11.01
C ARG A 22 37.76 26.31 12.25
N ASP A 23 36.92 25.42 12.77
CA ASP A 23 36.57 24.02 12.39
C ASP A 23 35.21 23.60 13.01
N GLN A 24 34.64 22.48 12.53
CA GLN A 24 33.73 21.54 13.24
C GLN A 24 32.53 22.06 14.05
N ARG A 25 31.30 21.73 13.63
CA ARG A 25 30.16 21.38 14.52
C ARG A 25 29.21 20.36 13.88
N ASP A 26 29.53 19.07 14.07
CA ASP A 26 28.53 18.00 14.18
C ASP A 26 28.38 17.59 15.66
N LEU A 27 27.32 16.82 15.96
CA LEU A 27 26.96 16.18 17.24
C LEU A 27 25.95 16.90 18.17
N ALA A 28 25.24 16.04 18.93
CA ALA A 28 24.44 16.31 20.14
C ALA A 28 23.09 17.05 19.99
N GLY A 29 22.15 16.43 19.27
CA GLY A 29 20.72 16.64 19.50
C GLY A 29 20.18 15.73 20.62
N ALA A 30 20.03 16.25 21.84
CA ALA A 30 19.40 15.54 22.96
C ALA A 30 18.46 16.49 23.73
N GLN A 31 17.19 16.13 23.84
CA GLN A 31 16.19 16.90 24.59
C GLN A 31 16.05 16.36 26.02
N ALA A 32 15.94 17.26 27.00
CA ALA A 32 15.82 16.92 28.41
C ALA A 32 14.37 17.05 28.91
N THR A 33 13.88 16.03 29.61
CA THR A 33 12.53 15.96 30.19
C THR A 33 12.37 16.94 31.36
N PRO A 34 11.18 17.56 31.56
CA PRO A 34 10.94 18.44 32.71
C PRO A 34 10.98 17.71 34.07
N LEU A 35 11.43 18.40 35.12
CA LEU A 35 11.35 17.91 36.51
C LEU A 35 9.90 17.82 37.01
N MET A 36 9.67 16.91 37.96
CA MET A 36 8.38 16.69 38.60
C MET A 36 7.98 17.85 39.52
N ALA A 37 6.67 17.97 39.79
CA ALA A 37 6.10 19.09 40.55
C ALA A 37 6.50 19.13 42.04
N GLN A 38 7.17 18.10 42.56
CA GLN A 38 7.56 17.99 43.96
C GLN A 38 8.83 18.80 44.27
N ASP A 39 9.79 18.82 43.35
CA ASP A 39 11.06 19.56 43.48
C ASP A 39 10.87 21.09 43.44
N ARG A 40 9.72 21.56 42.96
CA ARG A 40 9.35 22.99 42.92
C ARG A 40 9.00 23.60 44.29
N ARG A 41 9.05 22.83 45.39
CA ARG A 41 8.69 23.33 46.73
C ARG A 41 9.86 23.89 47.55
N GLU A 42 11.10 23.53 47.22
CA GLU A 42 12.29 24.01 47.95
C GLU A 42 12.95 25.25 47.31
N LEU A 43 12.52 25.65 46.11
CA LEU A 43 13.01 26.83 45.40
C LEU A 43 11.93 27.91 45.30
N GLY A 44 12.23 29.09 45.83
CA GLY A 44 11.31 30.24 45.87
C GLY A 44 10.87 30.72 44.48
N ARG A 45 9.71 31.39 44.42
CA ARG A 45 9.09 31.81 43.15
C ARG A 45 9.93 32.87 42.42
N GLY A 46 10.42 32.54 41.22
CA GLY A 46 10.67 33.53 40.16
C GLY A 46 12.13 33.82 39.80
N HIS A 47 12.85 32.83 39.27
CA HIS A 47 14.12 33.07 38.55
C HIS A 47 14.20 32.25 37.26
N GLU A 48 14.62 32.89 36.17
CA GLU A 48 15.06 32.21 34.94
C GLU A 48 16.49 31.70 35.11
N TYR A 49 16.79 30.51 34.56
CA TYR A 49 18.10 29.88 34.65
C TYR A 49 18.81 29.88 33.29
N ALA A 50 19.90 30.64 33.18
CA ALA A 50 20.78 30.62 32.02
C ALA A 50 21.56 29.28 31.94
N ARG A 51 21.66 28.71 30.73
CA ARG A 51 22.27 27.39 30.50
C ARG A 51 23.80 27.45 30.38
N THR A 52 24.51 26.84 31.34
CA THR A 52 25.87 26.34 31.08
C THR A 52 26.13 25.07 31.90
N LEU A 53 26.20 23.91 31.23
CA LEU A 53 26.65 22.65 31.83
C LEU A 53 28.03 22.28 31.30
N ARG A 54 29.01 22.20 32.19
CA ARG A 54 30.28 21.49 31.98
C ARG A 54 30.46 20.48 33.12
N ALA A 55 30.02 19.24 32.90
CA ALA A 55 30.34 18.15 33.79
C ALA A 55 31.77 17.68 33.51
N SER A 56 32.66 17.76 34.50
CA SER A 56 33.93 17.05 34.47
C SER A 56 33.72 15.65 35.03
N VAL A 57 34.10 14.61 34.28
CA VAL A 57 33.94 13.22 34.73
C VAL A 57 35.19 12.79 35.48
N ALA A 58 35.11 12.80 36.81
CA ALA A 58 36.03 12.13 37.71
C ALA A 58 35.23 11.49 38.86
N THR A 59 35.73 10.40 39.43
CA THR A 59 35.03 9.59 40.42
C THR A 59 34.86 10.32 41.75
N GLY A 60 33.71 10.98 41.94
CA GLY A 60 33.34 11.72 43.14
C GLY A 60 31.94 12.36 42.99
N PRO A 61 31.42 13.02 44.03
CA PRO A 61 30.17 13.76 43.94
C PRO A 61 30.33 14.97 42.99
N ALA A 62 29.42 15.10 42.01
CA ALA A 62 29.43 16.20 41.06
C ALA A 62 28.98 17.51 41.72
N VAL A 63 29.93 18.40 42.00
CA VAL A 63 29.63 19.76 42.50
C VAL A 63 29.08 20.61 41.36
N VAL A 64 27.88 21.16 41.54
CA VAL A 64 27.24 22.07 40.57
C VAL A 64 27.28 23.49 41.14
N HIS A 65 28.19 24.31 40.62
CA HIS A 65 28.28 25.72 40.98
C HIS A 65 27.18 26.52 40.26
N LEU A 66 26.15 26.94 41.00
CA LEU A 66 25.15 27.89 40.52
C LEU A 66 25.54 29.30 40.93
N ARG A 67 25.40 30.26 40.00
CA ARG A 67 25.65 31.68 40.24
C ARG A 67 24.33 32.43 40.36
N GLY A 68 24.15 33.15 41.46
CA GLY A 68 23.00 34.02 41.67
C GLY A 68 23.03 35.25 40.76
N SER A 69 21.87 35.90 40.58
CA SER A 69 21.76 37.20 39.92
C SER A 69 22.42 38.34 40.69
N ASP A 70 22.69 38.14 41.99
CA ASP A 70 23.54 39.01 42.83
C ASP A 70 25.05 38.76 42.63
N GLY A 71 25.42 37.85 41.72
CA GLY A 71 26.78 37.52 41.35
C GLY A 71 27.48 36.52 42.28
N LYS A 72 26.88 36.13 43.41
CA LYS A 72 27.47 35.17 44.37
C LYS A 72 27.35 33.72 43.89
N TRP A 73 28.21 32.86 44.44
CA TRP A 73 28.18 31.42 44.22
C TRP A 73 27.44 30.71 45.36
N LEU A 74 26.59 29.74 45.01
CA LEU A 74 25.96 28.82 45.96
C LEU A 74 26.43 27.39 45.66
N GLU A 75 27.00 26.74 46.67
CA GLU A 75 27.33 25.31 46.62
C GLU A 75 26.11 24.48 47.01
N ALA A 76 25.34 24.06 46.02
CA ALA A 76 24.21 23.15 46.22
C ALA A 76 24.70 21.69 46.20
N PHE A 77 24.72 21.03 47.37
CA PHE A 77 25.02 19.60 47.48
C PHE A 77 23.87 18.76 46.90
N ALA A 78 23.89 18.58 45.58
CA ALA A 78 23.01 17.65 44.89
C ALA A 78 23.31 16.21 45.36
N ARG A 79 22.55 15.73 46.36
CA ARG A 79 22.54 14.32 46.77
C ARG A 79 21.89 13.47 45.68
N LEU A 80 22.67 13.17 44.63
CA LEU A 80 22.38 12.08 43.71
C LEU A 80 22.24 10.80 44.53
N SER A 81 21.00 10.39 44.76
CA SER A 81 20.64 9.18 45.49
C SER A 81 20.98 7.97 44.63
N TYR A 82 22.27 7.59 44.66
CA TYR A 82 22.80 6.44 43.94
C TYR A 82 22.13 5.18 44.49
N LYS A 83 20.99 4.78 43.89
CA LYS A 83 20.34 3.52 44.19
C LYS A 83 21.38 2.43 44.01
N ARG A 84 21.74 1.78 45.11
CA ARG A 84 22.76 0.73 45.15
C ARG A 84 22.24 -0.47 44.38
N VAL A 85 22.51 -0.49 43.07
CA VAL A 85 22.22 -1.60 42.16
C VAL A 85 22.75 -2.89 42.79
N MET A 86 21.94 -3.95 42.81
CA MET A 86 22.36 -5.20 43.41
C MET A 86 23.47 -5.81 42.56
N SER A 87 24.67 -5.93 43.15
CA SER A 87 25.82 -6.55 42.48
C SER A 87 25.73 -8.06 42.64
N LEU A 88 25.37 -8.75 41.55
CA LEU A 88 25.47 -10.21 41.44
C LEU A 88 26.78 -10.58 40.72
N THR A 89 27.22 -11.84 40.83
CA THR A 89 28.16 -12.38 39.85
C THR A 89 27.41 -12.80 38.57
N GLN A 90 28.13 -12.97 37.47
CA GLN A 90 27.56 -13.49 36.22
C GLN A 90 26.97 -14.89 36.40
N GLN A 91 27.64 -15.74 37.19
CA GLN A 91 27.18 -17.10 37.49
C GLN A 91 25.90 -17.10 38.33
N ASP A 92 25.81 -16.23 39.35
CA ASP A 92 24.58 -16.08 40.15
C ASP A 92 23.41 -15.60 39.29
N ALA A 93 23.63 -14.60 38.44
CA ALA A 93 22.60 -14.03 37.57
C ALA A 93 22.08 -15.06 36.56
N GLN A 94 22.96 -15.81 35.89
CA GLN A 94 22.57 -16.92 35.01
C GLN A 94 21.81 -18.02 35.77
N SER A 95 22.30 -18.40 36.96
CA SER A 95 21.67 -19.43 37.78
C SER A 95 20.31 -18.99 38.34
N LEU A 96 20.11 -17.69 38.58
CA LEU A 96 18.83 -17.12 39.02
C LEU A 96 17.84 -16.98 37.85
N PHE A 97 18.32 -16.63 36.66
CA PHE A 97 17.49 -16.54 35.45
C PHE A 97 16.94 -17.91 35.02
N HIS A 98 17.78 -18.95 35.00
CA HIS A 98 17.32 -20.31 34.70
C HIS A 98 16.35 -20.86 35.77
N ARG A 99 16.58 -20.56 37.06
CA ARG A 99 15.64 -20.92 38.14
C ARG A 99 14.28 -20.24 37.95
N ALA A 100 14.25 -18.92 37.69
CA ALA A 100 13.01 -18.19 37.47
C ALA A 100 12.15 -18.78 36.33
N ILE A 101 12.78 -19.22 35.24
CA ILE A 101 12.10 -19.89 34.13
C ILE A 101 11.56 -21.27 34.56
N ALA A 102 12.34 -22.06 35.30
CA ALA A 102 11.93 -23.37 35.80
C ALA A 102 10.85 -23.31 36.89
N ASP A 103 10.87 -22.26 37.72
CA ASP A 103 9.85 -21.96 38.73
C ASP A 103 8.54 -21.53 38.06
N LEU A 104 8.59 -20.62 37.08
CA LEU A 104 7.45 -20.21 36.27
C LEU A 104 6.81 -21.39 35.53
N GLY A 105 7.64 -22.22 34.88
CA GLY A 105 7.18 -23.43 34.16
C GLY A 105 6.59 -24.51 35.07
N ALA A 106 6.87 -24.46 36.37
CA ALA A 106 6.35 -25.37 37.39
C ALA A 106 5.26 -24.72 38.28
N GLY A 107 4.74 -23.54 37.91
CA GLY A 107 3.69 -22.85 38.66
C GLY A 107 4.12 -22.24 40.01
N ARG A 108 5.42 -22.19 40.31
CA ARG A 108 5.98 -21.52 41.50
C ARG A 108 6.13 -20.01 41.24
N LEU A 109 4.98 -19.35 41.14
CA LEU A 109 4.88 -17.98 40.63
C LEU A 109 5.61 -16.96 41.52
N ASP A 110 5.53 -17.11 42.84
CA ASP A 110 6.14 -16.16 43.77
C ASP A 110 7.66 -16.34 43.84
N GLU A 111 8.17 -17.57 43.71
CA GLU A 111 9.60 -17.87 43.55
C GLU A 111 10.13 -17.25 42.27
N ALA A 112 9.44 -17.48 41.14
CA ALA A 112 9.80 -16.93 39.84
C ALA A 112 9.78 -15.40 39.84
N ARG A 113 8.75 -14.78 40.44
CA ARG A 113 8.64 -13.32 40.61
C ARG A 113 9.78 -12.75 41.43
N ARG A 114 10.07 -13.31 42.62
CA ARG A 114 11.18 -12.85 43.48
C ARG A 114 12.53 -12.95 42.76
N ALA A 115 12.75 -14.01 41.98
CA ALA A 115 13.94 -14.17 41.17
C ALA A 115 14.03 -13.13 40.03
N ALA A 116 12.94 -12.90 39.29
CA ALA A 116 12.87 -11.91 38.21
C ALA A 116 13.03 -10.47 38.71
N ASP A 117 12.39 -10.10 39.82
CA ASP A 117 12.50 -8.78 40.45
C ASP A 117 13.93 -8.52 40.97
N THR A 118 14.58 -9.55 41.55
CA THR A 118 15.99 -9.48 41.97
C THR A 118 16.93 -9.24 40.79
N LEU A 119 16.72 -9.93 39.66
CA LEU A 119 17.48 -9.70 38.43
C LEU A 119 17.25 -8.31 37.86
N ALA A 120 15.99 -7.83 37.84
CA ALA A 120 15.62 -6.52 37.34
C ALA A 120 16.16 -5.35 38.20
N ALA A 121 16.51 -5.61 39.46
CA ALA A 121 17.19 -4.68 40.37
C ALA A 121 18.74 -4.81 40.36
N SER A 122 19.29 -5.73 39.56
CA SER A 122 20.71 -6.06 39.53
C SER A 122 21.49 -5.37 38.40
N ASN A 123 22.82 -5.51 38.44
CA ASN A 123 23.71 -5.09 37.35
C ASN A 123 23.55 -5.90 36.04
N PHE A 124 22.67 -6.91 36.01
CA PHE A 124 22.33 -7.69 34.82
C PHE A 124 20.94 -7.40 34.25
N ALA A 125 20.24 -6.35 34.72
CA ALA A 125 18.95 -5.95 34.18
C ALA A 125 19.04 -5.62 32.67
N ASN A 126 18.28 -6.34 31.85
CA ASN A 126 18.29 -6.28 30.39
C ASN A 126 16.93 -6.71 29.80
N ALA A 127 16.76 -6.66 28.48
CA ALA A 127 15.52 -7.01 27.80
C ALA A 127 14.97 -8.40 28.17
N HIS A 128 15.80 -9.45 28.17
CA HIS A 128 15.37 -10.80 28.57
C HIS A 128 14.90 -10.86 30.03
N VAL A 129 15.55 -10.10 30.92
CA VAL A 129 15.15 -9.99 32.33
C VAL A 129 13.82 -9.23 32.49
N TRP A 130 13.59 -8.14 31.76
CA TRP A 130 12.31 -7.41 31.81
C TRP A 130 11.16 -8.17 31.15
N LEU A 131 11.43 -8.96 30.10
CA LEU A 131 10.46 -9.88 29.50
C LEU A 131 10.09 -11.03 30.45
N LEU A 132 11.07 -11.59 31.16
CA LEU A 132 10.84 -12.57 32.23
C LEU A 132 10.01 -11.96 33.36
N GLN A 133 10.37 -10.76 33.84
CA GLN A 133 9.61 -10.02 34.86
C GLN A 133 8.15 -9.84 34.43
N ALA A 134 7.91 -9.27 33.23
CA ALA A 134 6.57 -9.10 32.68
C ALA A 134 5.78 -10.43 32.60
N THR A 135 6.43 -11.53 32.21
CA THR A 135 5.79 -12.84 32.12
C THR A 135 5.43 -13.40 33.50
N THR A 136 6.25 -13.18 34.54
CA THR A 136 5.91 -13.56 35.92
C THR A 136 4.78 -12.72 36.51
N CYS A 137 4.79 -11.40 36.27
CA CYS A 137 3.70 -10.50 36.68
C CYS A 137 2.38 -10.92 36.02
N ARG A 138 2.38 -11.22 34.71
CA ARG A 138 1.21 -11.75 33.98
C ARG A 138 0.65 -13.01 34.64
N ALA A 139 1.52 -13.98 34.96
CA ALA A 139 1.11 -15.23 35.57
C ALA A 139 0.44 -15.01 36.95
N GLN A 140 0.88 -14.01 37.71
CA GLN A 140 0.27 -13.57 38.97
C GLN A 140 -0.95 -12.63 38.79
N SER A 141 -1.35 -12.30 37.57
CA SER A 141 -2.36 -11.27 37.24
C SER A 141 -2.02 -9.84 37.73
N ASP A 142 -0.75 -9.56 38.00
CA ASP A 142 -0.25 -8.24 38.41
C ASP A 142 -0.04 -7.35 37.17
N ALA A 143 -1.16 -6.85 36.61
CA ALA A 143 -1.16 -6.04 35.40
C ALA A 143 -0.34 -4.74 35.52
N ALA A 144 -0.26 -4.16 36.73
CA ALA A 144 0.48 -2.92 36.96
C ALA A 144 2.00 -3.14 36.92
N ALA A 145 2.51 -4.21 37.54
CA ALA A 145 3.93 -4.55 37.46
C ALA A 145 4.30 -5.19 36.11
N GLU A 146 3.38 -5.91 35.47
CA GLU A 146 3.56 -6.37 34.08
C GLU A 146 3.78 -5.15 33.17
N GLU A 147 2.86 -4.19 33.20
CA GLU A 147 2.94 -3.04 32.31
C GLU A 147 4.24 -2.24 32.52
N ALA A 148 4.63 -2.02 33.79
CA ALA A 148 5.86 -1.31 34.13
C ALA A 148 7.14 -2.08 33.78
N ALA A 149 7.11 -3.41 33.70
CA ALA A 149 8.21 -4.23 33.17
C ALA A 149 8.27 -4.15 31.64
N LEU A 150 7.11 -4.16 30.96
CA LEU A 150 7.01 -4.02 29.51
C LEU A 150 7.49 -2.64 29.01
N ASP A 151 7.26 -1.56 29.77
CA ASP A 151 7.82 -0.25 29.41
C ASP A 151 9.36 -0.22 29.48
N ARG A 152 9.97 -0.93 30.45
CA ARG A 152 11.45 -1.07 30.52
C ARG A 152 11.97 -1.92 29.36
N LEU A 153 11.30 -3.03 29.07
CA LEU A 153 11.61 -3.88 27.91
C LEU A 153 11.58 -3.08 26.62
N LEU A 154 10.48 -2.37 26.33
CA LEU A 154 10.30 -1.64 25.07
C LEU A 154 11.12 -0.35 24.98
N ALA A 155 11.56 0.23 26.11
CA ALA A 155 12.53 1.33 26.11
C ALA A 155 13.95 0.86 25.73
N ALA A 156 14.32 -0.38 26.06
CA ALA A 156 15.63 -0.94 25.76
C ALA A 156 15.68 -1.73 24.44
N GLU A 157 14.61 -2.44 24.11
CA GLU A 157 14.44 -3.22 22.88
C GLU A 157 13.07 -2.90 22.24
N PRO A 158 12.93 -1.75 21.54
CA PRO A 158 11.67 -1.34 20.90
C PRO A 158 11.14 -2.32 19.84
N ARG A 159 11.98 -3.26 19.39
CA ARG A 159 11.66 -4.30 18.41
C ARG A 159 11.32 -5.67 19.02
N SER A 160 11.16 -5.75 20.34
CA SER A 160 10.79 -7.01 21.00
C SER A 160 9.35 -7.41 20.65
N VAL A 161 9.18 -8.30 19.66
CA VAL A 161 7.87 -8.76 19.15
C VAL A 161 6.95 -9.17 20.29
N ARG A 162 7.45 -10.02 21.21
CA ARG A 162 6.65 -10.50 22.36
C ARG A 162 6.35 -9.38 23.36
N GLY A 163 7.28 -8.45 23.59
CA GLY A 163 7.03 -7.27 24.41
C GLY A 163 5.92 -6.37 23.85
N LEU A 164 5.90 -6.17 22.52
CA LEU A 164 4.87 -5.41 21.83
C LEU A 164 3.50 -6.10 21.93
N VAL A 165 3.41 -7.41 21.66
CA VAL A 165 2.14 -8.14 21.81
C VAL A 165 1.66 -8.08 23.26
N MET A 166 2.53 -8.34 24.24
CA MET A 166 2.16 -8.30 25.66
C MET A 166 1.66 -6.91 26.10
N LYS A 167 2.31 -5.83 25.64
CA LYS A 167 1.87 -4.44 25.92
C LYS A 167 0.55 -4.09 25.22
N GLY A 168 0.31 -4.66 24.04
CA GLY A 168 -0.98 -4.63 23.36
C GLY A 168 -2.09 -5.30 24.19
N ASP A 169 -1.80 -6.44 24.81
CA ASP A 169 -2.75 -7.15 25.68
C ASP A 169 -3.12 -6.31 26.92
N CYS A 170 -2.13 -5.68 27.59
CA CYS A 170 -2.38 -4.80 28.73
C CYS A 170 -3.31 -3.64 28.36
N ARG A 171 -3.11 -3.02 27.19
CA ARG A 171 -3.99 -1.96 26.67
C ARG A 171 -5.38 -2.48 26.30
N ALA A 172 -5.48 -3.67 25.72
CA ALA A 172 -6.76 -4.29 25.38
C ALA A 172 -7.58 -4.62 26.64
N ALA A 173 -6.95 -5.17 27.68
CA ALA A 173 -7.57 -5.44 28.98
C ALA A 173 -8.00 -4.15 29.70
N ALA A 174 -7.26 -3.05 29.53
CA ALA A 174 -7.63 -1.72 30.01
C ALA A 174 -8.71 -1.00 29.17
N GLY A 175 -9.23 -1.63 28.11
CA GLY A 175 -10.25 -1.06 27.21
C GLY A 175 -9.72 -0.07 26.17
N ASP A 176 -8.41 0.21 26.13
CA ASP A 176 -7.79 1.07 25.12
C ASP A 176 -7.46 0.27 23.85
N GLU A 177 -8.50 -0.07 23.08
CA GLU A 177 -8.36 -0.73 21.77
C GLU A 177 -7.47 0.07 20.81
N ARG A 178 -7.40 1.40 20.94
CA ARG A 178 -6.63 2.27 20.05
C ARG A 178 -5.13 2.10 20.26
N ALA A 179 -4.66 2.12 21.51
CA ALA A 179 -3.27 1.85 21.84
C ALA A 179 -2.93 0.37 21.65
N ALA A 180 -3.82 -0.56 22.03
CA ALA A 180 -3.64 -1.99 21.81
C ALA A 180 -3.38 -2.31 20.33
N ALA A 181 -4.23 -1.78 19.43
CA ALA A 181 -4.05 -1.93 18.00
C ALA A 181 -2.77 -1.25 17.48
N GLY A 182 -2.25 -0.23 18.17
CA GLY A 182 -0.93 0.37 17.88
C GLY A 182 0.20 -0.63 18.12
N TYR A 183 0.26 -1.21 19.32
CA TYR A 183 1.28 -2.20 19.68
C TYR A 183 1.17 -3.50 18.86
N TYR A 184 -0.03 -4.01 18.63
CA TYR A 184 -0.23 -5.18 17.77
C TYR A 184 0.22 -4.94 16.32
N ARG A 185 -0.09 -3.77 15.71
CA ARG A 185 0.41 -3.45 14.37
C ARG A 185 1.94 -3.34 14.34
N ALA A 186 2.56 -2.77 15.38
CA ALA A 186 4.01 -2.72 15.48
C ALA A 186 4.62 -4.13 15.56
N ALA A 187 4.01 -5.04 16.35
CA ALA A 187 4.45 -6.44 16.44
C ALA A 187 4.33 -7.17 15.09
N VAL A 188 3.19 -7.06 14.41
CA VAL A 188 2.95 -7.71 13.11
C VAL A 188 3.85 -7.13 12.01
N MET A 189 4.12 -5.83 12.01
CA MET A 189 5.00 -5.17 11.03
C MET A 189 6.47 -5.62 11.12
N ILE A 190 6.94 -6.05 12.31
CA ILE A 190 8.35 -6.47 12.52
C ILE A 190 8.50 -7.98 12.75
N GLY A 191 7.38 -8.69 12.93
CA GLY A 191 7.30 -10.14 12.96
C GLY A 191 7.23 -10.72 11.54
N GLY A 192 7.51 -12.01 11.42
CA GLY A 192 7.54 -12.69 10.13
C GLY A 192 8.26 -14.04 10.20
N GLU A 193 8.66 -14.54 9.04
CA GLU A 193 9.42 -15.78 8.91
C GLU A 193 10.75 -15.72 9.69
N GLY A 194 11.12 -16.83 10.34
CA GLY A 194 12.27 -16.91 11.24
C GLY A 194 11.99 -16.57 12.72
N GLN A 195 10.79 -16.10 13.08
CA GLN A 195 10.38 -15.98 14.49
C GLN A 195 10.16 -17.37 15.12
N PRO A 196 10.49 -17.58 16.42
CA PRO A 196 10.30 -18.86 17.08
C PRO A 196 8.79 -19.18 17.28
N PRO A 197 8.39 -20.47 17.37
CA PRO A 197 6.97 -20.86 17.39
C PRO A 197 6.06 -20.15 18.42
N PRO A 198 6.50 -19.84 19.65
CA PRO A 198 5.69 -19.05 20.58
C PRO A 198 5.43 -17.61 20.10
N ALA A 199 6.41 -16.97 19.47
CA ALA A 199 6.23 -15.63 18.88
C ALA A 199 5.28 -15.68 17.67
N LEU A 200 5.33 -16.74 16.86
CA LEU A 200 4.34 -16.98 15.79
C LEU A 200 2.92 -17.27 16.31
N GLN A 201 2.76 -17.71 17.57
CA GLN A 201 1.46 -17.81 18.23
C GLN A 201 0.98 -16.45 18.75
N ASP A 202 1.84 -15.66 19.38
CA ASP A 202 1.53 -14.30 19.82
C ASP A 202 1.20 -13.36 18.64
N LEU A 203 1.89 -13.49 17.49
CA LEU A 203 1.58 -12.75 16.27
C LEU A 203 0.18 -13.07 15.73
N ARG A 204 -0.16 -14.35 15.53
CA ARG A 204 -1.52 -14.76 15.10
C ARG A 204 -2.62 -14.30 16.05
N ARG A 205 -2.32 -14.21 17.34
CA ARG A 205 -3.22 -13.70 18.37
C ARG A 205 -3.40 -12.17 18.28
N ALA A 206 -2.32 -11.43 17.99
CA ALA A 206 -2.35 -9.99 17.71
C ALA A 206 -3.12 -9.67 16.41
N GLU A 207 -2.93 -10.45 15.36
CA GLU A 207 -3.67 -10.37 14.09
C GLU A 207 -5.17 -10.59 14.29
N ALA A 208 -5.55 -11.65 15.04
CA ALA A 208 -6.94 -11.92 15.39
C ALA A 208 -7.57 -10.78 16.21
N ALA A 209 -6.84 -10.21 17.18
CA ALA A 209 -7.29 -9.07 17.95
C ALA A 209 -7.47 -7.81 17.08
N LEU A 210 -6.54 -7.54 16.15
CA LEU A 210 -6.66 -6.45 15.17
C LEU A 210 -7.90 -6.62 14.27
N ALA A 211 -8.17 -7.83 13.80
CA ALA A 211 -9.36 -8.13 13.00
C ALA A 211 -10.65 -7.89 13.80
N GLN A 212 -10.71 -8.31 15.07
CA GLN A 212 -11.85 -8.05 15.95
C GLN A 212 -12.06 -6.56 16.24
N PHE A 213 -11.00 -5.80 16.52
CA PHE A 213 -11.09 -4.34 16.68
C PHE A 213 -11.61 -3.67 15.39
N LYS A 214 -11.14 -4.11 14.22
CA LYS A 214 -11.60 -3.60 12.92
C LYS A 214 -13.09 -3.89 12.69
N ALA A 215 -13.56 -5.10 13.05
CA ALA A 215 -14.96 -5.48 12.96
C ALA A 215 -15.86 -4.62 13.86
N ARG A 216 -15.54 -4.51 15.18
CA ARG A 216 -16.29 -3.66 16.13
C ARG A 216 -16.30 -2.19 15.73
N TYR A 217 -15.17 -1.68 15.24
CA TYR A 217 -15.08 -0.31 14.71
C TYR A 217 -16.03 -0.10 13.51
N THR A 218 -16.05 -1.06 12.57
CA THR A 218 -16.90 -1.01 11.38
C THR A 218 -18.38 -1.08 11.73
N GLU A 219 -18.77 -2.01 12.61
CA GLU A 219 -20.15 -2.15 13.09
C GLU A 219 -20.66 -0.85 13.75
N ARG A 220 -19.88 -0.26 14.66
CA ARG A 220 -20.21 1.02 15.30
C ARG A 220 -20.27 2.18 14.31
N LEU A 221 -19.42 2.19 13.28
CA LEU A 221 -19.46 3.19 12.21
C LEU A 221 -20.73 3.06 11.37
N GLU A 222 -21.11 1.84 10.96
CA GLU A 222 -22.34 1.58 10.22
C GLU A 222 -23.59 1.94 11.03
N ALA A 223 -23.63 1.62 12.31
CA ALA A 223 -24.71 2.02 13.21
C ALA A 223 -24.81 3.56 13.37
N SER A 224 -23.67 4.25 13.49
CA SER A 224 -23.61 5.72 13.55
C SER A 224 -24.07 6.38 12.25
N LEU A 225 -23.74 5.81 11.09
CA LEU A 225 -24.21 6.27 9.79
C LEU A 225 -25.71 6.03 9.62
N ALA A 226 -26.21 4.85 9.98
CA ALA A 226 -27.63 4.52 9.94
C ALA A 226 -28.47 5.45 10.84
N ALA A 227 -27.98 5.80 12.03
CA ALA A 227 -28.63 6.77 12.93
C ALA A 227 -28.69 8.20 12.35
N GLN A 228 -27.80 8.54 11.41
CA GLN A 228 -27.81 9.79 10.64
C GLN A 228 -28.60 9.69 9.32
N GLY A 229 -29.32 8.58 9.10
CA GLY A 229 -30.03 8.30 7.85
C GLY A 229 -29.15 7.81 6.69
N LEU A 230 -27.83 7.73 6.88
CA LEU A 230 -26.83 7.30 5.88
C LEU A 230 -26.61 5.77 5.92
N GLY A 231 -27.70 5.01 6.08
CA GLY A 231 -27.68 3.54 5.98
C GLY A 231 -27.37 3.06 4.55
N PRO A 232 -27.07 1.76 4.36
CA PRO A 232 -26.60 1.22 3.07
C PRO A 232 -27.46 1.58 1.84
N ASN A 233 -28.78 1.67 2.00
CA ASN A 233 -29.72 1.97 0.92
C ASN A 233 -29.92 3.47 0.65
N ASN A 234 -29.30 4.36 1.44
CA ASN A 234 -29.48 5.82 1.38
C ASN A 234 -28.13 6.56 1.38
N ARG A 235 -27.15 6.02 0.65
CA ARG A 235 -25.83 6.62 0.45
C ARG A 235 -25.27 6.28 -0.93
N SER A 236 -24.36 7.11 -1.45
CA SER A 236 -23.83 6.92 -2.80
C SER A 236 -22.88 5.72 -2.89
N ALA A 237 -22.84 5.07 -4.06
CA ALA A 237 -21.97 3.91 -4.31
C ALA A 237 -20.49 4.22 -4.05
N ARG A 238 -20.01 5.42 -4.42
CA ARG A 238 -18.63 5.87 -4.15
C ARG A 238 -18.35 6.00 -2.64
N PHE A 239 -19.34 6.43 -1.84
CA PHE A 239 -19.19 6.47 -0.39
C PHE A 239 -19.17 5.06 0.21
N GLN A 240 -20.06 4.16 -0.23
CA GLN A 240 -20.02 2.74 0.13
C GLN A 240 -18.65 2.10 -0.19
N GLN A 241 -18.10 2.35 -1.37
CA GLN A 241 -16.78 1.86 -1.76
C GLN A 241 -15.66 2.40 -0.85
N SER A 242 -15.74 3.67 -0.43
CA SER A 242 -14.75 4.23 0.53
C SER A 242 -14.81 3.54 1.90
N LEU A 243 -16.00 3.15 2.37
CA LEU A 243 -16.18 2.36 3.59
C LEU A 243 -15.68 0.92 3.43
N ASP A 244 -15.91 0.31 2.26
CA ASP A 244 -15.38 -1.02 1.94
C ASP A 244 -13.85 -1.04 1.91
N ILE A 245 -13.21 0.01 1.36
CA ILE A 245 -11.75 0.16 1.33
C ILE A 245 -11.20 0.38 2.76
N ALA A 246 -11.81 1.27 3.55
CA ALA A 246 -11.44 1.46 4.96
C ALA A 246 -11.61 0.18 5.80
N ALA A 247 -12.65 -0.61 5.52
CA ALA A 247 -12.87 -1.93 6.11
C ALA A 247 -11.94 -3.01 5.53
N GLY A 248 -11.21 -2.75 4.45
CA GLY A 248 -10.38 -3.74 3.73
C GLY A 248 -11.18 -4.88 3.10
N ARG A 249 -12.44 -4.64 2.75
CA ARG A 249 -13.29 -5.52 1.92
C ARG A 249 -13.04 -5.34 0.42
N LYS A 250 -12.45 -4.20 0.06
CA LYS A 250 -12.06 -3.78 -1.29
C LYS A 250 -10.66 -3.16 -1.21
N GLN A 251 -9.94 -3.15 -2.33
CA GLN A 251 -8.63 -2.50 -2.44
C GLN A 251 -8.71 -1.24 -3.33
N VAL A 252 -7.65 -0.44 -3.35
CA VAL A 252 -7.53 0.62 -4.35
C VAL A 252 -6.83 0.00 -5.56
N TYR A 253 -7.43 0.14 -6.74
CA TYR A 253 -6.77 -0.14 -8.02
C TYR A 253 -6.37 1.19 -8.66
N PHE A 254 -5.29 1.16 -9.41
CA PHE A 254 -4.79 2.28 -10.20
C PHE A 254 -4.68 1.87 -11.67
N GLN A 255 -4.58 2.87 -12.55
CA GLN A 255 -4.10 2.71 -13.93
C GLN A 255 -2.64 2.27 -13.92
N GLU A 256 -2.38 1.08 -14.44
CA GLU A 256 -1.06 0.47 -14.58
C GLU A 256 -0.80 0.12 -16.07
N PRO A 257 -0.75 1.12 -16.98
CA PRO A 257 -0.50 0.91 -18.39
C PRO A 257 0.89 0.35 -18.66
N THR A 258 0.97 -0.64 -19.55
CA THR A 258 2.21 -1.36 -19.85
C THR A 258 3.16 -0.64 -20.82
N GLY A 259 2.68 0.36 -21.57
CA GLY A 259 3.46 1.07 -22.60
C GLY A 259 3.61 2.58 -22.41
N TYR A 260 2.51 3.31 -22.14
CA TYR A 260 2.55 4.77 -21.99
C TYR A 260 1.57 5.29 -20.93
N PHE A 261 2.08 6.12 -20.01
CA PHE A 261 1.30 6.76 -18.95
C PHE A 261 1.23 8.28 -19.18
N PHE A 262 0.03 8.78 -19.47
CA PHE A 262 -0.30 10.20 -19.42
C PHE A 262 -0.77 10.56 -18.00
N PRO A 263 -0.23 11.63 -17.37
CA PRO A 263 -0.49 11.95 -15.97
C PRO A 263 -1.86 12.61 -15.73
N GLU A 264 -2.21 12.75 -14.45
CA GLU A 264 -3.36 13.52 -13.94
C GLU A 264 -4.77 13.04 -14.38
N LEU A 265 -4.86 11.93 -15.13
CA LEU A 265 -6.12 11.28 -15.51
C LEU A 265 -6.80 10.56 -14.32
N PRO A 266 -8.15 10.58 -14.24
CA PRO A 266 -8.89 10.10 -13.07
C PRO A 266 -8.99 8.56 -13.00
N GLN A 267 -8.85 8.02 -11.79
CA GLN A 267 -8.90 6.58 -11.51
C GLN A 267 -10.35 6.04 -11.50
N ILE A 268 -10.92 5.85 -12.69
CA ILE A 268 -12.34 5.46 -12.89
C ILE A 268 -12.42 4.09 -13.56
N GLN A 269 -12.95 3.09 -12.84
CA GLN A 269 -13.11 1.70 -13.32
C GLN A 269 -14.07 1.63 -14.53
N PHE A 270 -15.29 2.16 -14.35
CA PHE A 270 -16.33 2.22 -15.39
C PHE A 270 -16.82 3.65 -15.54
N TYR A 271 -17.03 4.07 -16.79
CA TYR A 271 -17.71 5.32 -17.13
C TYR A 271 -19.16 5.01 -17.52
N GLU A 272 -20.11 5.73 -16.92
CA GLU A 272 -21.51 5.56 -17.29
C GLU A 272 -21.76 6.13 -18.68
N ARG A 273 -22.38 5.30 -19.54
CA ARG A 273 -22.62 5.55 -20.97
C ARG A 273 -23.37 6.87 -21.24
N GLU A 274 -24.20 7.33 -20.31
CA GLU A 274 -24.97 8.57 -20.38
C GLU A 274 -24.10 9.83 -20.43
N VAL A 275 -22.82 9.76 -20.05
CA VAL A 275 -21.83 10.84 -20.19
C VAL A 275 -21.45 11.08 -21.66
N PHE A 276 -21.64 10.09 -22.54
CA PHE A 276 -21.18 10.12 -23.92
C PHE A 276 -22.34 10.36 -24.90
N ALA A 277 -22.46 11.57 -25.44
CA ALA A 277 -23.54 11.96 -26.35
C ALA A 277 -23.66 11.10 -27.63
N TRP A 278 -22.60 10.42 -28.05
CA TRP A 278 -22.59 9.50 -29.21
C TRP A 278 -23.04 8.08 -28.88
N ALA A 279 -23.09 7.68 -27.59
CA ALA A 279 -23.34 6.30 -27.18
C ALA A 279 -24.67 5.75 -27.71
N GLY A 280 -25.77 6.49 -27.50
CA GLY A 280 -27.11 6.07 -27.94
C GLY A 280 -27.25 5.86 -29.45
N ALA A 281 -26.42 6.50 -30.28
CA ALA A 281 -26.40 6.28 -31.73
C ALA A 281 -25.76 4.94 -32.11
N ILE A 282 -24.74 4.50 -31.36
CA ILE A 282 -24.12 3.18 -31.52
C ILE A 282 -25.00 2.08 -30.93
N GLU A 283 -25.62 2.31 -29.77
CA GLU A 283 -26.59 1.38 -29.17
C GLU A 283 -27.79 1.13 -30.11
N ALA A 284 -28.32 2.18 -30.74
CA ALA A 284 -29.39 2.05 -31.74
C ALA A 284 -28.99 1.26 -33.00
N ALA A 285 -27.69 1.11 -33.28
CA ALA A 285 -27.19 0.31 -34.39
C ALA A 285 -27.05 -1.20 -34.08
N THR A 286 -27.24 -1.62 -32.81
CA THR A 286 -26.98 -3.00 -32.34
C THR A 286 -27.56 -4.08 -33.23
N ASP A 287 -28.83 -4.00 -33.64
CA ASP A 287 -29.45 -5.04 -34.48
C ASP A 287 -28.86 -5.08 -35.90
N ALA A 288 -28.36 -3.97 -36.43
CA ALA A 288 -27.64 -3.98 -37.71
C ALA A 288 -26.28 -4.68 -37.55
N ILE A 289 -25.51 -4.27 -36.52
CA ILE A 289 -24.20 -4.83 -36.17
C ILE A 289 -24.29 -6.34 -35.91
N ARG A 290 -25.28 -6.78 -35.12
CA ARG A 290 -25.53 -8.18 -34.79
C ARG A 290 -25.87 -9.03 -36.02
N ARG A 291 -26.63 -8.48 -36.98
CA ARG A 291 -26.92 -9.17 -38.26
C ARG A 291 -25.68 -9.30 -39.13
N GLU A 292 -24.80 -8.30 -39.17
CA GLU A 292 -23.56 -8.36 -39.95
C GLU A 292 -22.60 -9.42 -39.41
N ILE A 293 -22.35 -9.49 -38.11
CA ILE A 293 -21.47 -10.52 -37.55
C ILE A 293 -22.05 -11.94 -37.71
N LEU A 294 -23.37 -12.13 -37.52
CA LEU A 294 -24.02 -13.41 -37.78
C LEU A 294 -23.92 -13.83 -39.26
N ALA A 295 -24.06 -12.88 -40.20
CA ALA A 295 -23.91 -13.12 -41.63
C ALA A 295 -22.45 -13.31 -42.07
N TYR A 296 -21.48 -12.84 -41.29
CA TYR A 296 -20.05 -13.12 -41.50
C TYR A 296 -19.73 -14.57 -41.12
N ARG A 297 -20.13 -15.00 -39.90
CA ARG A 297 -19.85 -16.36 -39.40
C ARG A 297 -20.43 -17.46 -40.31
N THR A 298 -21.66 -17.28 -40.80
CA THR A 298 -22.30 -18.26 -41.71
C THR A 298 -21.61 -18.41 -43.08
N LYS A 299 -20.67 -17.53 -43.44
CA LYS A 299 -19.89 -17.59 -44.69
C LYS A 299 -18.50 -18.19 -44.54
N GLY A 300 -18.21 -18.86 -43.43
CA GLY A 300 -17.01 -19.69 -43.24
C GLY A 300 -16.00 -19.19 -42.21
N ASP A 301 -16.31 -18.12 -41.47
CA ASP A 301 -15.57 -17.60 -40.30
C ASP A 301 -14.05 -17.31 -40.49
N THR A 302 -13.57 -17.20 -41.74
CA THR A 302 -12.14 -17.20 -42.12
C THR A 302 -11.31 -15.98 -41.68
N GLY A 303 -11.86 -15.09 -40.84
CA GLY A 303 -11.20 -13.87 -40.37
C GLY A 303 -11.02 -13.79 -38.85
N PHE A 304 -11.59 -14.74 -38.08
CA PHE A 304 -11.33 -14.82 -36.66
C PHE A 304 -9.98 -15.49 -36.40
N ARG A 305 -9.11 -14.80 -35.65
CA ARG A 305 -7.79 -15.27 -35.22
C ARG A 305 -7.64 -15.14 -33.69
N PRO A 306 -6.82 -15.96 -33.01
CA PRO A 306 -6.51 -15.77 -31.59
C PRO A 306 -6.09 -14.32 -31.31
N TYR A 307 -6.53 -13.74 -30.20
CA TYR A 307 -6.22 -12.34 -29.89
C TYR A 307 -4.76 -12.16 -29.48
N ILE A 308 -4.27 -12.99 -28.55
CA ILE A 308 -2.86 -13.01 -28.16
C ILE A 308 -2.14 -13.96 -29.13
N GLN A 309 -1.14 -13.47 -29.86
CA GLN A 309 -0.39 -14.25 -30.84
C GLN A 309 1.10 -14.26 -30.51
N GLY A 310 1.75 -15.41 -30.63
CA GLY A 310 3.17 -15.55 -30.32
C GLY A 310 4.08 -14.97 -31.40
N GLY A 311 4.63 -13.76 -31.17
CA GLY A 311 5.65 -13.17 -32.03
C GLY A 311 6.92 -14.04 -32.12
N VAL A 312 7.46 -14.23 -33.32
CA VAL A 312 8.66 -15.07 -33.58
C VAL A 312 9.92 -14.54 -32.87
N ASN A 313 9.96 -13.23 -32.58
CA ASN A 313 11.07 -12.55 -31.91
C ASN A 313 10.73 -12.03 -30.50
N GLU A 314 9.58 -12.42 -29.92
CA GLU A 314 9.15 -11.95 -28.61
C GLU A 314 9.58 -12.92 -27.50
N PRO A 315 10.21 -12.45 -26.40
CA PRO A 315 10.62 -13.32 -25.31
C PRO A 315 9.40 -13.83 -24.56
N ARG A 316 9.19 -15.15 -24.58
CA ARG A 316 8.14 -15.84 -23.83
C ARG A 316 8.50 -15.86 -22.34
N ILE A 317 7.97 -14.89 -21.58
CA ILE A 317 8.23 -14.76 -20.13
C ILE A 317 7.17 -15.53 -19.31
N ASP A 318 5.89 -15.49 -19.72
CA ASP A 318 4.77 -16.05 -18.96
C ASP A 318 3.99 -17.14 -19.73
N GLU A 319 3.50 -18.15 -19.00
CA GLU A 319 2.59 -19.20 -19.51
C GLU A 319 1.13 -18.69 -19.60
N ASN A 320 0.85 -17.77 -20.52
CA ASN A 320 -0.51 -17.26 -20.73
C ASN A 320 -1.41 -18.33 -21.42
N PRO A 321 -2.49 -18.84 -20.79
CA PRO A 321 -3.32 -19.91 -21.37
C PRO A 321 -4.16 -19.49 -22.60
N LEU A 322 -4.17 -18.20 -22.94
CA LEU A 322 -4.82 -17.68 -24.14
C LEU A 322 -3.84 -17.29 -25.27
N LEU A 323 -2.53 -17.48 -25.07
CA LEU A 323 -1.54 -17.35 -26.15
C LEU A 323 -1.82 -18.35 -27.27
N ASP A 324 -1.95 -17.86 -28.50
CA ASP A 324 -2.31 -18.63 -29.70
C ASP A 324 -3.64 -19.41 -29.60
N ASN A 325 -4.46 -19.15 -28.58
CA ASN A 325 -5.68 -19.91 -28.29
C ASN A 325 -6.92 -19.32 -28.98
N VAL A 326 -7.57 -20.14 -29.82
CA VAL A 326 -8.83 -19.83 -30.52
C VAL A 326 -10.04 -19.62 -29.58
N ASP A 327 -9.96 -20.00 -28.31
CA ASP A 327 -11.03 -19.79 -27.33
C ASP A 327 -11.28 -18.30 -27.03
N TRP A 328 -10.27 -17.44 -27.22
CA TRP A 328 -10.42 -15.99 -27.32
C TRP A 328 -9.98 -15.52 -28.71
N SER A 329 -10.95 -15.43 -29.63
CA SER A 329 -10.72 -15.02 -31.01
C SER A 329 -11.24 -13.61 -31.29
N THR A 330 -10.60 -12.93 -32.24
CA THR A 330 -10.96 -11.57 -32.68
C THR A 330 -10.99 -11.45 -34.20
N LEU A 331 -11.97 -10.69 -34.70
CA LEU A 331 -12.13 -10.28 -36.09
C LEU A 331 -12.04 -8.75 -36.15
N PHE A 332 -10.94 -8.23 -36.68
CA PHE A 332 -10.67 -6.79 -36.75
C PHE A 332 -11.37 -6.15 -37.96
N LEU A 333 -12.02 -5.01 -37.73
CA LEU A 333 -12.38 -4.05 -38.78
C LEU A 333 -11.25 -3.02 -38.93
N CYS A 334 -10.59 -2.68 -37.82
CA CYS A 334 -9.40 -1.85 -37.79
C CYS A 334 -8.47 -2.30 -36.64
N GLU A 335 -7.18 -2.44 -36.92
CA GLU A 335 -6.14 -2.81 -35.96
C GLU A 335 -5.05 -1.73 -35.99
N ASN A 336 -4.81 -1.06 -34.86
CA ASN A 336 -3.76 -0.03 -34.73
C ASN A 336 -3.80 1.03 -35.86
N GLY A 337 -5.01 1.38 -36.33
CA GLY A 337 -5.22 2.31 -37.45
C GLY A 337 -5.27 1.68 -38.85
N ALA A 338 -4.75 0.47 -39.05
CA ALA A 338 -4.86 -0.26 -40.31
C ALA A 338 -6.28 -0.82 -40.49
N ILE A 339 -6.93 -0.55 -41.64
CA ILE A 339 -8.33 -0.94 -41.89
C ILE A 339 -8.38 -2.26 -42.68
N ALA A 340 -9.18 -3.21 -42.21
CA ALA A 340 -9.47 -4.45 -42.93
C ALA A 340 -10.62 -4.22 -43.92
N GLU A 341 -10.30 -3.74 -45.12
CA GLU A 341 -11.29 -3.33 -46.14
C GLU A 341 -12.32 -4.42 -46.47
N ASP A 342 -11.91 -5.68 -46.53
CA ASP A 342 -12.77 -6.81 -46.85
C ASP A 342 -13.72 -7.20 -45.70
N VAL A 343 -13.36 -6.89 -44.46
CA VAL A 343 -14.21 -7.04 -43.27
C VAL A 343 -15.16 -5.85 -43.17
N VAL A 344 -14.67 -4.63 -43.41
CA VAL A 344 -15.51 -3.40 -43.47
C VAL A 344 -16.54 -3.47 -44.59
N ALA A 345 -16.19 -3.99 -45.77
CA ALA A 345 -17.12 -4.22 -46.88
C ALA A 345 -18.20 -5.28 -46.55
N ARG A 346 -17.91 -6.20 -45.60
CA ARG A 346 -18.86 -7.20 -45.08
C ARG A 346 -19.64 -6.70 -43.86
N CYS A 347 -19.13 -5.71 -43.13
CA CYS A 347 -19.74 -5.11 -41.94
C CYS A 347 -19.91 -3.57 -42.05
N PRO A 348 -20.52 -3.04 -43.13
CA PRO A 348 -20.55 -1.60 -43.40
C PRO A 348 -21.40 -0.79 -42.41
N ARG A 349 -22.45 -1.36 -41.81
CA ARG A 349 -23.23 -0.68 -40.76
C ARG A 349 -22.44 -0.62 -39.45
N THR A 350 -21.67 -1.65 -39.14
CA THR A 350 -20.76 -1.67 -37.99
C THR A 350 -19.69 -0.59 -38.11
N TRP A 351 -19.03 -0.50 -39.27
CA TRP A 351 -18.06 0.55 -39.52
C TRP A 351 -18.70 1.95 -39.48
N ALA A 352 -19.86 2.14 -40.11
CA ALA A 352 -20.57 3.43 -40.07
C ALA A 352 -21.01 3.86 -38.65
N ALA A 353 -21.34 2.90 -37.77
CA ALA A 353 -21.76 3.20 -36.40
C ALA A 353 -20.60 3.70 -35.52
N VAL A 354 -19.46 2.98 -35.48
CA VAL A 354 -18.33 3.36 -34.62
C VAL A 354 -17.71 4.71 -34.97
N GLN A 355 -17.87 5.15 -36.22
CA GLN A 355 -17.39 6.46 -36.69
C GLN A 355 -18.11 7.66 -36.04
N ALA A 356 -19.18 7.44 -35.27
CA ALA A 356 -19.81 8.46 -34.43
C ALA A 356 -19.05 8.74 -33.11
N ALA A 357 -18.17 7.84 -32.69
CA ALA A 357 -17.36 8.00 -31.47
C ALA A 357 -16.04 8.74 -31.75
N PRO A 358 -15.41 9.39 -30.75
CA PRO A 358 -14.12 10.06 -30.88
C PRO A 358 -12.97 9.04 -30.86
N LEU A 359 -12.90 8.20 -31.90
CA LEU A 359 -11.89 7.15 -32.05
C LEU A 359 -10.46 7.74 -32.06
N PRO A 360 -9.49 7.15 -31.34
CA PRO A 360 -8.11 7.63 -31.32
C PRO A 360 -7.37 7.24 -32.60
N ARG A 361 -7.52 8.06 -33.64
CA ARG A 361 -6.81 7.89 -34.92
C ARG A 361 -5.34 8.30 -34.76
N VAL A 362 -4.46 7.31 -34.76
CA VAL A 362 -3.02 7.44 -34.58
C VAL A 362 -2.33 6.40 -35.46
N ASP A 363 -1.55 6.86 -36.43
CA ASP A 363 -0.91 5.97 -37.41
C ASP A 363 -0.01 4.93 -36.71
N GLY A 364 -0.30 3.64 -36.93
CA GLY A 364 0.42 2.52 -36.32
C GLY A 364 0.08 2.22 -34.85
N ALA A 365 -0.87 2.95 -34.24
CA ALA A 365 -1.26 2.77 -32.84
C ALA A 365 -2.77 2.85 -32.54
N GLY A 366 -3.62 3.33 -33.46
CA GLY A 366 -5.06 3.38 -33.22
C GLY A 366 -5.93 3.94 -34.37
N PRO A 367 -7.25 3.68 -34.33
CA PRO A 367 -7.96 2.97 -33.27
C PRO A 367 -7.85 1.45 -33.43
N THR A 368 -8.23 0.71 -32.38
CA THR A 368 -8.72 -0.66 -32.53
C THR A 368 -10.24 -0.66 -32.69
N VAL A 369 -10.75 -1.46 -33.62
CA VAL A 369 -12.17 -1.78 -33.80
C VAL A 369 -12.28 -3.25 -34.20
N MET A 370 -12.85 -4.09 -33.34
CA MET A 370 -12.90 -5.55 -33.56
C MET A 370 -14.12 -6.21 -32.93
N PHE A 371 -14.64 -7.27 -33.55
CA PHE A 371 -15.51 -8.21 -32.84
C PHE A 371 -14.62 -9.15 -32.01
N SER A 372 -14.92 -9.31 -30.73
CA SER A 372 -14.27 -10.30 -29.86
C SER A 372 -15.26 -11.39 -29.47
N LEU A 373 -14.87 -12.63 -29.75
CA LEU A 373 -15.54 -13.87 -29.39
C LEU A 373 -14.79 -14.53 -28.22
N LEU A 374 -15.51 -14.89 -27.17
CA LEU A 374 -15.00 -15.74 -26.08
C LEU A 374 -15.89 -16.99 -26.00
N ARG A 375 -15.27 -18.16 -26.16
CA ARG A 375 -15.95 -19.46 -26.21
C ARG A 375 -16.54 -19.93 -24.87
N PRO A 376 -17.45 -20.93 -24.88
CA PRO A 376 -17.95 -21.59 -23.68
C PRO A 376 -16.84 -21.99 -22.69
N GLY A 377 -17.02 -21.68 -21.41
CA GLY A 377 -16.08 -22.01 -20.32
C GLY A 377 -14.79 -21.18 -20.26
N ALA A 378 -14.47 -20.38 -21.28
CA ALA A 378 -13.19 -19.68 -21.34
C ALA A 378 -13.14 -18.46 -20.38
N ARG A 379 -11.93 -18.17 -19.88
CA ARG A 379 -11.61 -17.02 -19.01
C ARG A 379 -10.35 -16.32 -19.50
N ILE A 380 -10.43 -14.99 -19.62
CA ILE A 380 -9.30 -14.09 -19.78
C ILE A 380 -8.82 -13.74 -18.38
N ASN A 381 -7.53 -13.94 -18.09
CA ASN A 381 -6.93 -13.65 -16.79
C ASN A 381 -6.86 -12.13 -16.50
N PRO A 382 -6.63 -11.71 -15.25
CA PRO A 382 -6.35 -10.32 -14.90
C PRO A 382 -5.17 -9.76 -15.69
N HIS A 383 -5.36 -8.61 -16.33
CA HIS A 383 -4.35 -7.90 -17.12
C HIS A 383 -4.67 -6.40 -17.22
N THR A 384 -3.75 -5.61 -17.80
CA THR A 384 -3.91 -4.17 -18.04
C THR A 384 -3.55 -3.78 -19.48
N GLY A 385 -4.15 -2.69 -19.94
CA GLY A 385 -3.97 -2.10 -21.26
C GLY A 385 -2.61 -1.43 -21.47
N VAL A 386 -2.39 -0.95 -22.70
CA VAL A 386 -1.07 -0.43 -23.13
C VAL A 386 -0.91 1.07 -22.84
N PHE A 387 -1.96 1.88 -22.97
CA PHE A 387 -1.87 3.32 -22.76
C PHE A 387 -3.16 3.93 -22.19
N ASN A 388 -3.04 4.73 -21.14
CA ASN A 388 -4.19 5.20 -20.34
C ASN A 388 -4.90 6.45 -20.92
N ALA A 389 -4.51 6.92 -22.11
CA ALA A 389 -5.12 8.06 -22.78
C ALA A 389 -6.41 7.70 -23.56
N ARG A 390 -6.70 6.40 -23.74
CA ARG A 390 -7.98 5.91 -24.27
C ARG A 390 -8.92 5.43 -23.17
N LEU A 391 -10.17 5.17 -23.54
CA LEU A 391 -11.04 4.22 -22.86
C LEU A 391 -11.44 3.14 -23.87
N THR A 392 -11.73 1.93 -23.39
CA THR A 392 -12.23 0.83 -24.21
C THR A 392 -13.74 0.70 -24.05
N CYS A 393 -14.44 0.52 -25.17
CA CYS A 393 -15.89 0.41 -25.24
C CYS A 393 -16.29 -1.01 -25.68
N HIS A 394 -17.14 -1.66 -24.90
CA HIS A 394 -17.81 -2.91 -25.27
C HIS A 394 -19.27 -2.65 -25.62
N LEU A 395 -19.67 -2.91 -26.88
CA LEU A 395 -21.07 -3.04 -27.29
C LEU A 395 -21.42 -4.54 -27.36
N PRO A 396 -22.30 -5.07 -26.49
CA PRO A 396 -22.59 -6.50 -26.46
C PRO A 396 -23.63 -6.92 -27.49
N LEU A 397 -23.34 -7.98 -28.25
CA LEU A 397 -24.14 -8.41 -29.41
C LEU A 397 -24.77 -9.79 -29.20
N ILE A 398 -24.01 -10.70 -28.60
CA ILE A 398 -24.45 -12.04 -28.20
C ILE A 398 -23.88 -12.28 -26.81
N VAL A 399 -24.75 -12.31 -25.80
CA VAL A 399 -24.38 -12.51 -24.40
C VAL A 399 -25.25 -13.63 -23.83
N PRO A 400 -24.75 -14.87 -23.75
CA PRO A 400 -25.42 -15.92 -23.01
C PRO A 400 -25.29 -15.70 -21.49
N PRO A 401 -26.13 -16.36 -20.66
CA PRO A 401 -26.07 -16.26 -19.20
C PRO A 401 -24.70 -16.56 -18.62
N ASN A 402 -24.41 -16.09 -17.40
CA ASN A 402 -23.15 -16.29 -16.68
C ASN A 402 -21.89 -15.67 -17.33
N CYS A 403 -22.04 -14.82 -18.36
CA CYS A 403 -20.95 -13.99 -18.87
C CYS A 403 -20.73 -12.76 -17.98
N HIS A 404 -19.48 -12.50 -17.59
CA HIS A 404 -19.11 -11.43 -16.66
C HIS A 404 -17.82 -10.72 -17.08
N PHE A 405 -17.69 -9.46 -16.64
CA PHE A 405 -16.52 -8.61 -16.81
C PHE A 405 -16.19 -7.90 -15.50
N ARG A 406 -14.93 -7.93 -15.06
CA ARG A 406 -14.45 -7.20 -13.87
C ARG A 406 -13.44 -6.14 -14.27
N VAL A 407 -13.57 -4.93 -13.72
CA VAL A 407 -12.54 -3.88 -13.73
C VAL A 407 -12.33 -3.42 -12.30
N GLY A 408 -11.11 -3.61 -11.77
CA GLY A 408 -10.77 -3.36 -10.38
C GLY A 408 -11.69 -4.10 -9.41
N ASN A 409 -12.40 -3.36 -8.55
CA ASN A 409 -13.32 -3.91 -7.53
C ASN A 409 -14.73 -4.24 -8.04
N GLU A 410 -15.05 -3.97 -9.30
CA GLU A 410 -16.42 -3.98 -9.80
C GLU A 410 -16.59 -5.00 -10.93
N THR A 411 -17.57 -5.89 -10.75
CA THR A 411 -17.96 -6.87 -11.75
C THR A 411 -19.32 -6.51 -12.32
N ARG A 412 -19.38 -6.25 -13.64
CA ARG A 412 -20.63 -6.03 -14.38
C ARG A 412 -20.92 -7.26 -15.25
N GLN A 413 -22.20 -7.52 -15.49
CA GLN A 413 -22.63 -8.38 -16.61
C GLN A 413 -22.87 -7.49 -17.83
N TRP A 414 -22.72 -8.04 -19.03
CA TRP A 414 -23.08 -7.35 -20.27
C TRP A 414 -24.58 -7.44 -20.53
N GLU A 415 -25.19 -6.34 -20.96
CA GLU A 415 -26.56 -6.33 -21.48
C GLU A 415 -26.52 -6.06 -22.99
N VAL A 416 -27.23 -6.86 -23.79
CA VAL A 416 -27.19 -6.76 -25.26
C VAL A 416 -27.67 -5.38 -25.70
N GLY A 417 -26.83 -4.69 -26.48
CA GLY A 417 -27.09 -3.36 -27.00
C GLY A 417 -26.90 -2.19 -26.03
N LYS A 418 -26.40 -2.41 -24.80
CA LYS A 418 -25.96 -1.32 -23.91
C LYS A 418 -24.44 -1.22 -23.85
N LEU A 419 -23.91 -0.03 -24.08
CA LEU A 419 -22.47 0.21 -24.03
C LEU A 419 -21.92 0.11 -22.60
N MET A 420 -20.79 -0.55 -22.47
CA MET A 420 -19.96 -0.59 -21.27
C MET A 420 -18.61 0.06 -21.60
N VAL A 421 -18.31 1.21 -20.97
CA VAL A 421 -17.08 1.97 -21.19
C VAL A 421 -16.22 1.90 -19.94
N PHE A 422 -14.93 1.61 -20.10
CA PHE A 422 -14.00 1.38 -18.99
C PHE A 422 -12.58 1.83 -19.32
N ASP A 423 -11.78 2.02 -18.27
CA ASP A 423 -10.34 2.24 -18.37
C ASP A 423 -9.66 0.87 -18.42
N ASP A 424 -9.15 0.46 -19.60
CA ASP A 424 -8.51 -0.85 -19.78
C ASP A 424 -7.16 -0.95 -19.08
N THR A 425 -6.59 0.17 -18.63
CA THR A 425 -5.31 0.19 -17.91
C THR A 425 -5.46 -0.05 -16.41
N ILE A 426 -6.69 -0.08 -15.90
CA ILE A 426 -7.01 -0.67 -14.60
C ILE A 426 -7.13 -2.20 -14.75
N GLU A 427 -6.63 -2.95 -13.77
CA GLU A 427 -6.65 -4.44 -13.80
C GLU A 427 -8.06 -4.98 -14.07
N HIS A 428 -8.20 -5.75 -15.16
CA HIS A 428 -9.49 -6.25 -15.61
C HIS A 428 -9.42 -7.69 -16.16
N GLU A 429 -10.56 -8.37 -16.13
CA GLU A 429 -10.71 -9.76 -16.59
C GLU A 429 -12.12 -10.08 -17.08
N ALA A 430 -12.27 -11.18 -17.80
CA ALA A 430 -13.51 -11.59 -18.46
C ALA A 430 -13.73 -13.10 -18.40
N TRP A 431 -14.96 -13.57 -18.20
CA TRP A 431 -15.26 -15.00 -18.32
C TRP A 431 -16.62 -15.30 -18.94
N ASN A 432 -16.69 -16.39 -19.69
CA ASN A 432 -17.91 -16.95 -20.27
C ASN A 432 -18.28 -18.25 -19.52
N GLY A 433 -19.06 -18.13 -18.44
CA GLY A 433 -19.54 -19.28 -17.66
C GLY A 433 -20.73 -20.03 -18.28
N SER A 434 -20.88 -19.98 -19.62
CA SER A 434 -22.03 -20.50 -20.36
C SER A 434 -21.68 -21.68 -21.28
N GLY A 435 -22.70 -22.23 -21.94
CA GLY A 435 -22.56 -23.23 -23.02
C GLY A 435 -22.54 -22.66 -24.44
N GLU A 436 -22.54 -21.33 -24.62
CA GLU A 436 -22.64 -20.66 -25.93
C GLU A 436 -21.52 -19.61 -26.14
N ASP A 437 -21.29 -19.18 -27.39
CA ASP A 437 -20.31 -18.12 -27.71
C ASP A 437 -20.78 -16.74 -27.20
N ARG A 438 -19.89 -16.01 -26.51
CA ARG A 438 -20.09 -14.60 -26.15
C ARG A 438 -19.40 -13.71 -27.17
N ILE A 439 -20.16 -12.83 -27.84
CA ILE A 439 -19.63 -11.85 -28.83
C ILE A 439 -19.96 -10.42 -28.42
N VAL A 440 -18.92 -9.58 -28.37
CA VAL A 440 -18.98 -8.13 -28.19
C VAL A 440 -18.26 -7.44 -29.36
N LEU A 441 -18.70 -6.24 -29.73
CA LEU A 441 -17.89 -5.31 -30.51
C LEU A 441 -17.05 -4.49 -29.53
N ILE A 442 -15.74 -4.41 -29.77
CA ILE A 442 -14.76 -3.65 -29.00
C ILE A 442 -14.25 -2.50 -29.86
N PHE A 443 -14.21 -1.28 -29.31
CA PHE A 443 -13.57 -0.14 -29.96
C PHE A 443 -12.98 0.84 -28.94
N ASP A 444 -11.94 1.56 -29.35
CA ASP A 444 -11.28 2.58 -28.53
C ASP A 444 -11.90 3.96 -28.71
N ILE A 445 -11.89 4.79 -27.65
CA ILE A 445 -12.20 6.23 -27.71
C ILE A 445 -11.08 7.04 -27.05
N TRP A 446 -10.85 8.27 -27.51
CA TRP A 446 -10.11 9.26 -26.70
C TRP A 446 -10.84 9.51 -25.38
N ARG A 447 -10.08 9.69 -24.30
CA ARG A 447 -10.64 10.08 -23.01
C ARG A 447 -11.39 11.42 -23.06
N PRO A 448 -12.54 11.53 -22.36
CA PRO A 448 -13.29 12.78 -22.27
C PRO A 448 -12.53 13.88 -21.52
N GLU A 449 -11.54 13.52 -20.69
CA GLU A 449 -10.70 14.49 -19.98
C GLU A 449 -9.64 15.18 -20.87
N LEU A 450 -9.26 14.58 -22.00
CA LEU A 450 -8.17 15.09 -22.85
C LEU A 450 -8.65 16.17 -23.82
N SER A 451 -7.93 17.29 -23.89
CA SER A 451 -8.16 18.34 -24.88
C SER A 451 -7.69 17.96 -26.28
N GLU A 452 -8.20 18.68 -27.29
CA GLU A 452 -7.72 18.60 -28.69
C GLU A 452 -6.27 19.07 -28.88
N ARG A 453 -5.59 19.56 -27.84
CA ARG A 453 -4.14 19.74 -27.86
C ARG A 453 -3.45 18.44 -27.45
N GLU A 454 -3.77 17.93 -26.28
CA GLU A 454 -3.14 16.72 -25.70
C GLU A 454 -3.36 15.50 -26.60
N ARG A 455 -4.55 15.35 -27.19
CA ARG A 455 -4.84 14.29 -28.18
C ARG A 455 -3.84 14.28 -29.35
N ARG A 456 -3.40 15.45 -29.83
CA ARG A 456 -2.40 15.58 -30.91
C ARG A 456 -0.98 15.37 -30.41
N GLU A 457 -0.65 15.83 -29.20
CA GLU A 457 0.67 15.63 -28.59
C GLU A 457 0.90 14.14 -28.25
N ILE A 458 -0.12 13.46 -27.73
CA ILE A 458 -0.12 12.00 -27.47
C ILE A 458 -0.07 11.23 -28.79
N ALA A 459 -0.87 11.59 -29.79
CA ALA A 459 -0.82 10.95 -31.11
C ALA A 459 0.58 11.01 -31.73
N ALA A 460 1.24 12.17 -31.70
CA ALA A 460 2.60 12.35 -32.23
C ALA A 460 3.67 11.52 -31.49
N VAL A 461 3.48 11.24 -30.19
CA VAL A 461 4.35 10.32 -29.43
C VAL A 461 4.07 8.86 -29.80
N LEU A 462 2.80 8.48 -29.90
CA LEU A 462 2.40 7.10 -30.18
C LEU A 462 2.65 6.68 -31.65
N SER A 463 2.66 7.61 -32.60
CA SER A 463 3.04 7.37 -34.00
C SER A 463 4.56 7.37 -34.24
N PHE A 464 5.39 7.58 -33.21
CA PHE A 464 6.84 7.55 -33.34
C PHE A 464 7.36 6.12 -33.15
N ARG A 465 7.45 5.38 -34.26
CA ARG A 465 7.96 4.00 -34.33
C ARG A 465 8.80 3.79 -35.60
#